data_AF-A0A934IVH4-F1
#
_entry.id   AF-A0A934IVH4-F1
#
_cell.length_a   1.000
_cell.length_b   1.000
_cell.length_c   1.000
_cell.angle_alpha   90.00
_cell.angle_beta   90.00
_cell.angle_gamma   90.00
#
_symmetry.space_group_name_H-M   'P 1'
#
loop_
_entity.id
_entity.type
_entity.pdbx_description
1 polymer ?
#
loop_
_entity_poly.entity_id
_entity_poly.type
_entity_poly.pdbx_seq_one_letter_code
_entity_poly.pdbx_strand_id
1 'polypeptide(L)'
;MRAVALSLLVLSFPVVAQESTDWQKQKCALYEDAWTRALDSIGSDDINYNFLATNENFIASGCTETIAACPQSDKEREISELLTIVMMNEGAASTFLPFRCPPAQGEL
;
A
#
# COMPACT_ATOMS: atom_id res chain seq x y z
N MET A 1 35.11 18.15 44.40
CA MET A 1 34.01 17.35 43.81
C MET A 1 33.31 18.22 42.76
N ARG A 2 33.49 17.93 41.46
CA ARG A 2 32.80 18.66 40.38
C ARG A 2 31.63 17.80 39.92
N ALA A 3 30.41 18.22 40.23
CA ALA A 3 29.21 17.61 39.66
C ALA A 3 29.07 18.11 38.22
N VAL A 4 29.23 17.21 37.26
CA VAL A 4 28.91 17.45 35.85
C VAL A 4 27.42 17.12 35.69
N ALA A 5 26.58 18.14 35.58
CA ALA A 5 25.17 17.96 35.25
C ALA A 5 25.06 17.66 33.76
N LEU A 6 24.78 16.41 33.43
CA LEU A 6 24.53 15.94 32.06
C LEU A 6 23.07 16.29 31.69
N SER A 7 22.85 17.46 31.08
CA SER A 7 21.53 17.84 30.57
C SER A 7 21.15 16.99 29.37
N LEU A 8 20.20 16.06 29.58
CA LEU A 8 19.48 15.34 28.51
C LEU A 8 18.54 16.31 27.77
N LEU A 9 19.02 16.88 26.66
CA LEU A 9 18.18 17.57 25.68
C LEU A 9 17.37 16.51 24.91
N VAL A 10 16.10 16.36 25.28
CA VAL A 10 15.13 15.58 24.50
C VAL A 10 14.79 16.39 23.25
N LEU A 11 15.38 16.00 22.11
CA LEU A 11 15.01 16.56 20.80
C LEU A 11 13.66 16.00 20.40
N SER A 12 12.59 16.76 20.63
CA SER A 12 11.29 16.51 20.02
C SER A 12 11.37 16.84 18.54
N PHE A 13 11.55 15.83 17.69
CA PHE A 13 11.39 16.00 16.25
C PHE A 13 9.89 16.19 15.94
N PRO A 14 9.48 17.26 15.25
CA PRO A 14 8.11 17.35 14.77
C PRO A 14 7.88 16.22 13.77
N VAL A 15 6.86 15.39 14.03
CA VAL A 15 6.27 14.55 12.98
C VAL A 15 5.66 15.51 11.97
N VAL A 16 6.34 15.71 10.85
CA VAL A 16 5.79 16.41 9.69
C VAL A 16 4.88 15.40 9.00
N ALA A 17 3.57 15.66 9.01
CA ALA A 17 2.67 14.99 8.07
C ALA A 17 3.17 15.35 6.66
N GLN A 18 3.72 14.36 5.94
CA GLN A 18 4.25 14.57 4.60
C GLN A 18 3.05 14.82 3.68
N GLU A 19 2.85 16.07 3.28
CA GLU A 19 1.92 16.44 2.21
C GLU A 19 2.16 15.54 1.00
N SER A 20 1.11 14.85 0.54
CA SER A 20 1.19 14.01 -0.65
C SER A 20 1.61 14.87 -1.85
N THR A 21 2.68 14.48 -2.54
CA THR A 21 3.12 15.15 -3.77
C THR A 21 2.06 14.99 -4.86
N ASP A 22 2.03 15.87 -5.85
CA ASP A 22 1.12 15.74 -7.00
C ASP A 22 1.30 14.41 -7.72
N TRP A 23 2.54 13.91 -7.77
CA TRP A 23 2.83 12.57 -8.28
C TRP A 23 2.23 11.46 -7.41
N GLN A 24 2.26 11.57 -6.08
CA GLN A 24 1.62 10.60 -5.19
C GLN A 24 0.10 10.55 -5.42
N LYS A 25 -0.54 11.72 -5.54
CA LYS A 25 -1.97 11.82 -5.84
C LYS A 25 -2.30 11.19 -7.20
N GLN A 26 -1.48 11.47 -8.22
CA GLN A 26 -1.65 10.88 -9.56
C GLN A 26 -1.57 9.35 -9.53
N LYS A 27 -0.59 8.78 -8.82
CA LYS A 27 -0.48 7.32 -8.68
C LYS A 27 -1.69 6.71 -7.99
N CYS A 28 -2.24 7.38 -6.97
CA CYS A 28 -3.42 6.86 -6.29
C CYS A 28 -4.66 6.89 -7.18
N ALA A 29 -4.86 7.98 -7.94
CA ALA A 29 -5.95 8.06 -8.91
C ALA A 29 -5.84 6.97 -10.01
N LEU A 30 -4.63 6.72 -10.53
CA LEU A 30 -4.38 5.63 -11.49
C LEU A 30 -4.69 4.26 -10.90
N TYR A 31 -4.31 4.04 -9.65
CA TYR A 31 -4.57 2.79 -8.93
C TYR A 31 -6.07 2.57 -8.68
N GLU A 32 -6.80 3.59 -8.23
CA GLU A 32 -8.25 3.53 -8.00
C GLU A 32 -9.03 3.22 -9.28
N ASP A 33 -8.65 3.87 -10.39
CA ASP A 33 -9.23 3.61 -11.71
C ASP A 33 -8.89 2.20 -12.23
N ALA A 34 -7.65 1.72 -12.01
CA ALA A 34 -7.28 0.34 -12.35
C ALA A 34 -8.03 -0.69 -11.49
N TRP A 35 -8.18 -0.44 -10.19
CA TRP A 35 -8.92 -1.27 -9.25
C TRP A 35 -10.38 -1.44 -9.66
N THR A 36 -11.06 -0.32 -9.94
CA THR A 36 -12.46 -0.32 -10.38
C THR A 36 -12.64 -1.13 -11.65
N ARG A 37 -11.78 -0.91 -12.66
CA ARG A 37 -11.82 -1.65 -13.93
C ARG A 37 -11.51 -3.14 -13.76
N ALA A 38 -10.63 -3.51 -12.84
CA ALA A 38 -10.31 -4.91 -12.56
C ALA A 38 -11.50 -5.65 -11.92
N LEU A 39 -12.19 -5.01 -10.96
CA LEU A 39 -13.39 -5.59 -10.36
C LEU A 39 -14.52 -5.75 -11.38
N ASP A 40 -14.71 -4.76 -12.26
CA ASP A 40 -15.71 -4.81 -13.31
C ASP A 40 -15.42 -5.90 -14.37
N SER A 41 -14.15 -6.17 -14.66
CA SER A 41 -13.75 -7.12 -15.72
C SER A 41 -13.61 -8.57 -15.25
N ILE A 42 -13.05 -8.80 -14.06
CA ILE A 42 -12.78 -10.15 -13.52
C ILE A 42 -13.98 -10.66 -12.71
N GLY A 43 -14.78 -9.74 -12.16
CA GLY A 43 -15.93 -10.04 -11.31
C GLY A 43 -15.52 -10.41 -9.88
N SER A 44 -16.42 -10.14 -8.93
CA SER A 44 -16.13 -10.23 -7.49
C SER A 44 -16.37 -11.60 -6.84
N ASP A 45 -16.84 -12.59 -7.60
CA ASP A 45 -17.06 -13.94 -7.05
C ASP A 45 -15.71 -14.54 -6.63
N ASP A 46 -15.61 -15.24 -5.49
CA ASP A 46 -14.35 -15.84 -4.99
C ASP A 46 -13.22 -14.83 -4.69
N ILE A 47 -13.59 -13.61 -4.29
CA ILE A 47 -12.67 -12.64 -3.66
C ILE A 47 -12.96 -12.58 -2.15
N ASN A 48 -11.91 -12.71 -1.35
CA ASN A 48 -11.95 -12.54 0.08
C ASN A 48 -12.26 -11.09 0.45
N TYR A 49 -13.23 -10.90 1.35
CA TYR A 49 -13.61 -9.57 1.85
C TYR A 49 -12.42 -8.79 2.43
N ASN A 50 -11.47 -9.46 3.09
CA ASN A 50 -10.26 -8.82 3.61
C ASN A 50 -9.39 -8.25 2.49
N PHE A 51 -9.30 -8.91 1.34
CA PHE A 51 -8.57 -8.39 0.18
C PHE A 51 -9.26 -7.14 -0.36
N LEU A 52 -10.58 -7.18 -0.58
CA LEU A 52 -11.36 -6.00 -1.02
C LEU A 52 -11.16 -4.83 -0.06
N ALA A 53 -11.47 -5.03 1.22
CA ALA A 53 -11.40 -3.98 2.23
C ALA A 53 -9.99 -3.40 2.38
N THR A 54 -8.94 -4.22 2.24
CA THR A 54 -7.56 -3.72 2.33
C THR A 54 -7.23 -2.81 1.15
N ASN A 55 -7.57 -3.17 -0.09
CA ASN A 55 -7.35 -2.32 -1.26
C ASN A 55 -8.20 -1.03 -1.19
N GLU A 56 -9.46 -1.12 -0.74
CA GLU A 56 -10.33 0.05 -0.54
C GLU A 56 -9.80 0.99 0.55
N ASN A 57 -9.29 0.45 1.67
CA ASN A 57 -8.64 1.24 2.71
C ASN A 57 -7.36 1.91 2.20
N PHE A 58 -6.59 1.23 1.35
CA PHE A 58 -5.43 1.83 0.69
C PHE A 58 -5.84 3.08 -0.10
N ILE A 59 -6.87 2.96 -0.94
CA ILE A 59 -7.42 4.06 -1.74
C ILE A 59 -7.92 5.19 -0.84
N ALA A 60 -8.72 4.86 0.18
CA ALA A 60 -9.28 5.83 1.13
C ALA A 60 -8.19 6.60 1.90
N SER A 61 -7.02 5.98 2.12
CA SER A 61 -5.85 6.64 2.74
C SER A 61 -5.09 7.59 1.79
N GLY A 62 -5.54 7.75 0.54
CA GLY A 62 -4.77 8.42 -0.50
C GLY A 62 -3.54 7.62 -0.95
N CYS A 63 -3.59 6.28 -0.81
CA CYS A 63 -2.52 5.36 -1.13
C CYS A 63 -1.21 5.68 -0.37
N THR A 64 -1.32 6.12 0.89
CA THR A 64 -0.17 6.53 1.71
C THR A 64 0.16 5.56 2.85
N GLU A 65 -0.78 4.71 3.24
CA GLU A 65 -0.54 3.75 4.30
C GLU A 65 0.32 2.56 3.85
N THR A 66 1.19 2.11 4.76
CA THR A 66 1.96 0.87 4.57
C THR A 66 1.08 -0.32 4.98
N ILE A 67 0.23 -0.76 4.07
CA ILE A 67 -0.63 -1.94 4.26
C ILE A 67 -0.22 -3.08 3.32
N ALA A 68 -0.67 -4.30 3.64
CA ALA A 68 -0.38 -5.51 2.88
C ALA A 68 -1.68 -6.21 2.47
N ALA A 69 -2.02 -6.12 1.19
CA ALA A 69 -3.09 -6.89 0.56
C ALA A 69 -2.47 -8.15 -0.05
N CYS A 70 -2.45 -9.26 0.71
CA CYS A 70 -1.95 -10.53 0.17
C CYS A 70 -3.07 -11.24 -0.61
N PRO A 71 -2.91 -11.51 -1.92
CA PRO A 71 -3.87 -12.31 -2.66
C PRO A 71 -3.83 -13.79 -2.22
N GLN A 72 -5.00 -14.38 -2.00
CA GLN A 72 -5.23 -15.72 -1.49
C GLN A 72 -5.96 -16.62 -2.51
N SER A 73 -6.84 -16.06 -3.34
CA SER A 73 -7.52 -16.77 -4.42
C SER A 73 -6.88 -16.50 -5.80
N ASP A 74 -7.24 -17.29 -6.80
CA ASP A 74 -6.72 -17.12 -8.16
C ASP A 74 -7.20 -15.80 -8.79
N LYS A 75 -8.43 -15.38 -8.49
CA LYS A 75 -8.94 -14.07 -8.91
C LYS A 75 -8.24 -12.91 -8.23
N GLU A 76 -7.92 -13.03 -6.94
CA GLU A 76 -7.14 -12.00 -6.25
C GLU A 76 -5.73 -11.86 -6.84
N ARG A 77 -5.12 -12.99 -7.24
CA ARG A 77 -3.83 -12.99 -7.96
C ARG A 77 -3.96 -12.33 -9.32
N GLU A 78 -4.98 -12.68 -10.10
CA GLU A 78 -5.25 -12.08 -11.41
C GLU A 78 -5.45 -10.55 -11.33
N ILE A 79 -6.24 -10.09 -10.35
CA ILE A 79 -6.41 -8.66 -10.07
C ILE A 79 -5.06 -8.02 -9.71
N SER A 80 -4.30 -8.63 -8.80
CA SER A 80 -3.01 -8.10 -8.35
C SER A 80 -2.00 -8.00 -9.50
N GLU A 81 -1.95 -9.00 -10.39
CA GLU A 81 -1.12 -9.03 -11.58
C GLU A 81 -1.53 -7.96 -12.59
N LEU A 82 -2.83 -7.81 -12.86
CA LEU A 82 -3.36 -6.78 -13.75
C LEU A 82 -3.01 -5.38 -13.24
N LEU A 83 -3.26 -5.11 -11.97
CA LEU A 83 -2.92 -3.82 -11.35
C LEU A 83 -1.42 -3.56 -11.41
N THR A 84 -0.60 -4.60 -11.19
CA THR A 84 0.85 -4.49 -11.33
C THR A 84 1.25 -4.07 -12.75
N ILE A 85 0.71 -4.72 -13.78
CA ILE A 85 0.99 -4.40 -15.19
C ILE A 85 0.54 -2.98 -15.54
N VAL A 86 -0.69 -2.60 -15.17
CA VAL A 86 -1.21 -1.25 -15.43
C VAL A 86 -0.31 -0.20 -14.78
N MET A 87 0.02 -0.37 -13.50
CA MET A 87 0.85 0.57 -12.79
C MET A 87 2.30 0.56 -13.30
N MET A 88 2.81 -0.54 -13.84
CA MET A 88 4.14 -0.60 -14.46
C MET A 88 4.17 0.25 -15.73
N ASN A 89 3.12 0.15 -16.56
CA ASN A 89 3.00 0.94 -17.79
C ASN A 89 2.90 2.44 -17.51
N GLU A 90 2.30 2.81 -16.38
CA GLU A 90 2.23 4.20 -15.91
C GLU A 90 3.49 4.67 -15.15
N GLY A 91 4.54 3.83 -15.04
CA GLY A 91 5.76 4.16 -14.32
C GLY A 91 5.59 4.26 -12.79
N ALA A 92 4.58 3.61 -12.24
CA ALA A 92 4.10 3.74 -10.86
C ALA A 92 4.18 2.45 -10.02
N ALA A 93 4.71 1.35 -10.54
CA ALA A 93 4.66 0.01 -9.91
C ALA A 93 5.75 -0.34 -8.89
N SER A 94 6.58 0.60 -8.45
CA SER A 94 7.66 0.29 -7.49
C SER A 94 7.10 -0.12 -6.11
N THR A 95 7.67 0.36 -5.01
CA THR A 95 7.17 0.08 -3.64
C THR A 95 5.76 0.58 -3.33
N PHE A 96 5.07 1.17 -4.32
CA PHE A 96 3.75 1.75 -4.23
C PHE A 96 2.63 0.72 -4.04
N LEU A 97 2.69 -0.43 -4.71
CA LEU A 97 1.59 -1.40 -4.67
C LEU A 97 1.48 -2.07 -3.29
N PRO A 98 0.27 -2.34 -2.79
CA PRO A 98 0.06 -2.94 -1.46
C PRO A 98 0.24 -4.46 -1.45
N PHE A 99 0.62 -5.08 -2.58
CA PHE A 99 0.67 -6.55 -2.70
C PHE A 99 1.91 -7.12 -2.02
N ARG A 100 1.73 -7.63 -0.80
CA ARG A 100 2.78 -8.31 -0.02
C ARG A 100 2.14 -9.48 0.71
N CYS A 101 2.81 -10.61 0.68
CA CYS A 101 2.39 -11.81 1.41
C CYS A 101 3.38 -12.15 2.51
N PRO A 102 2.91 -12.64 3.67
CA PRO A 102 3.81 -13.20 4.67
C PRO A 102 4.56 -14.40 4.08
N PRO A 103 5.77 -14.71 4.58
CA PRO A 103 6.48 -15.93 4.20
C PRO A 103 5.62 -17.16 4.47
N ALA A 104 5.77 -18.20 3.65
CA ALA A 104 5.06 -19.45 3.90
C ALA A 104 5.51 -20.00 5.27
N GLN A 105 4.53 -20.46 6.06
CA GLN A 105 4.81 -20.97 7.40
C GLN A 105 5.71 -22.22 7.28
N GLY A 106 7.00 -22.10 7.62
CA GLY A 106 7.99 -23.18 7.55
C GLY A 106 9.30 -22.83 6.82
N GLU A 107 9.41 -21.66 6.21
CA GLU A 107 10.66 -21.15 5.64
C GLU A 107 11.37 -20.22 6.66
N LEU A 108 12.10 -20.83 7.60
CA LEU A 108 13.07 -20.15 8.48
C LEU A 108 14.42 -20.89 8.45
#